data_AF-A0A538EAF7-F1
#
_entry.id   AF-A0A538EAF7-F1
#
_cell.length_a   1.000
_cell.length_b   1.000
_cell.length_c   1.000
_cell.angle_alpha   90.00
_cell.angle_beta   90.00
_cell.angle_gamma   90.00
#
_symmetry.space_group_name_H-M   'P 1'
#
loop_
_entity.id
_entity.type
_entity.pdbx_description
1 polymer ?
#
loop_
_entity_poly.entity_id
_entity_poly.type
_entity_poly.pdbx_seq_one_letter_code
_entity_poly.pdbx_strand_id
1 'polypeptide(L)' 'MARLPLKSVRNLPWVRVVTLAAAIAGEGRRRWERLSRREQDQLLRILRKSRGRPGNVTAGERAELRRIVWKAVGPER' A
#
# COMPACT_ATOMS: atom_id res chain seq x y z
N MET A 1 -14.60 -12.53 0.07
CA MET A 1 -13.52 -11.52 0.04
C MET A 1 -14.11 -10.15 0.35
N ALA A 2 -13.82 -9.58 1.53
CA ALA A 2 -14.37 -8.29 1.94
C ALA A 2 -13.99 -7.18 0.96
N ARG A 3 -14.97 -6.57 0.29
CA ARG A 3 -14.81 -5.32 -0.46
C ARG A 3 -14.67 -4.20 0.58
N LEU A 4 -13.45 -3.76 0.84
CA LEU A 4 -13.23 -2.58 1.68
C LEU A 4 -13.75 -1.36 0.92
N PRO A 5 -14.73 -0.60 1.44
CA PRO A 5 -15.22 0.62 0.81
C PRO A 5 -14.19 1.72 1.04
N LEU A 6 -13.08 1.66 0.31
CA LEU A 6 -12.02 2.67 0.36
C LEU A 6 -12.46 3.87 -0.47
N LYS A 7 -13.37 4.70 0.04
CA LYS A 7 -13.75 5.96 -0.62
C LYS A 7 -12.56 6.94 -0.75
N SER A 8 -11.51 6.79 0.09
CA SER A 8 -10.25 7.54 -0.02
C SER A 8 -9.12 6.93 0.83
N VAL A 9 -7.95 6.68 0.24
CA VAL A 9 -6.74 6.18 0.95
C VAL A 9 -6.03 7.29 1.73
N ARG A 10 -6.30 8.56 1.41
CA ARG A 10 -5.71 9.72 2.12
C ARG A 10 -6.03 9.72 3.61
N ASN A 11 -7.23 9.27 3.97
CA ASN A 11 -7.73 9.32 5.36
C ASN A 11 -7.56 7.98 6.10
N LEU A 12 -6.88 6.99 5.51
CA LEU A 12 -6.66 5.73 6.20
C LEU A 12 -5.61 5.89 7.31
N PRO A 13 -5.90 5.37 8.52
CA PRO A 13 -4.88 5.19 9.55
C PRO A 13 -3.68 4.44 8.99
N TRP A 14 -2.47 4.87 9.34
CA TRP A 14 -1.24 4.30 8.80
C TRP A 14 -1.16 2.78 8.96
N VAL A 15 -1.61 2.27 10.11
CA VAL A 15 -1.67 0.83 10.40
C VAL A 15 -2.45 0.09 9.30
N ARG A 16 -3.59 0.62 8.86
CA ARG A 16 -4.38 0.00 7.78
C ARG A 16 -3.68 0.07 6.43
N VAL A 17 -2.94 1.14 6.14
CA VAL A 17 -2.13 1.24 4.90
C VAL A 17 -1.06 0.16 4.87
N VAL A 18 -0.37 -0.06 5.99
CA VAL A 18 0.67 -1.10 6.12
C VAL A 18 0.06 -2.49 6.02
N THR A 19 -1.07 -2.77 6.69
CA THR A 19 -1.76 -4.07 6.58
C THR A 19 -2.15 -4.37 5.14
N LEU A 20 -2.69 -3.39 4.42
CA LEU A 20 -3.05 -3.56 3.02
C LEU A 20 -1.82 -3.77 2.14
N ALA A 21 -0.76 -3.01 2.35
CA ALA A 21 0.50 -3.17 1.63
C ALA A 21 1.12 -4.58 1.86
N ALA A 22 1.09 -5.08 3.09
CA ALA A 22 1.53 -6.44 3.40
C ALA A 22 0.67 -7.51 2.73
N ALA A 23 -0.66 -7.35 2.73
CA ALA A 23 -1.58 -8.26 2.06
C ALA A 23 -1.40 -8.27 0.52
N ILE A 24 -1.11 -7.11 -0.08
CA ILE A 24 -0.77 -6.98 -1.51
C ILE A 24 0.52 -7.77 -1.82
N ALA A 25 1.53 -7.67 -0.97
CA ALA A 25 2.81 -8.35 -1.16
C ALA A 25 2.76 -9.86 -0.88
N GLY A 26 1.93 -10.31 0.07
CA GLY A 26 1.91 -11.71 0.54
C GLY A 26 0.94 -12.63 -0.22
N GLU A 27 -0.27 -12.15 -0.53
CA GLU A 27 -1.37 -13.03 -0.99
C GLU A 27 -2.08 -12.52 -2.25
N GLY A 28 -1.86 -11.25 -2.60
CA GLY A 28 -2.62 -10.58 -3.65
C GLY A 28 -2.02 -10.66 -5.04
N ARG A 29 -1.78 -11.84 -5.64
CA ARG A 29 -1.13 -11.95 -6.97
C ARG A 29 -1.72 -11.00 -8.04
N ARG A 30 -3.04 -10.95 -8.20
CA ARG A 30 -3.71 -10.01 -9.14
C ARG A 30 -3.48 -8.53 -8.78
N ARG A 31 -3.42 -8.20 -7.49
CA ARG A 31 -3.18 -6.83 -6.99
C ARG A 31 -1.71 -6.42 -7.12
N TRP A 32 -0.82 -7.39 -6.96
CA TRP A 32 0.62 -7.26 -7.15
C TRP A 32 0.96 -7.00 -8.63
N GLU A 33 0.32 -7.74 -9.54
CA GLU A 33 0.47 -7.60 -10.99
C GLU A 33 -0.05 -6.25 -11.53
N ARG A 34 -0.95 -5.56 -10.81
CA ARG A 34 -1.37 -4.19 -11.14
C ARG A 34 -0.28 -3.14 -10.89
N LEU A 35 0.76 -3.49 -10.13
CA LEU A 35 1.88 -2.60 -9.84
C LEU A 35 3.00 -2.83 -10.85
N SER A 36 3.59 -1.74 -11.32
CA SER A 36 4.85 -1.84 -12.07
C SER A 36 5.97 -2.37 -11.17
N ARG A 37 7.02 -2.94 -11.77
CA ARG A 37 8.18 -3.46 -11.02
C ARG A 37 8.80 -2.42 -10.08
N ARG A 38 8.87 -1.16 -10.53
CA ARG A 38 9.34 -0.04 -9.69
C ARG A 38 8.43 0.22 -8.49
N GLU A 39 7.11 0.13 -8.66
CA GLU A 39 6.14 0.31 -7.57
C GLU A 39 6.18 -0.86 -6.58
N GLN A 40 6.37 -2.08 -7.08
CA GLN A 40 6.59 -3.27 -6.26
C GLN A 40 7.82 -3.10 -5.37
N ASP A 41 8.96 -2.69 -5.95
CA ASP A 41 10.20 -2.45 -5.22
C ASP A 41 10.04 -1.34 -4.17
N GLN A 42 9.37 -0.24 -4.53
CA GLN A 42 9.10 0.86 -3.61
C GLN A 42 8.20 0.44 -2.45
N LEU A 43 7.15 -0.34 -2.71
CA LEU A 43 6.28 -0.87 -1.68
C LEU A 43 7.08 -1.73 -0.69
N LEU A 44 7.88 -2.67 -1.17
CA LEU A 44 8.69 -3.53 -0.30
C LEU A 44 9.72 -2.74 0.50
N ARG A 45 10.38 -1.76 -0.13
CA ARG A 45 11.34 -0.88 0.53
C ARG A 45 10.68 -0.10 1.67
N ILE A 46 9.54 0.54 1.41
CA ILE A 46 8.84 1.36 2.40
C ILE A 46 8.26 0.48 3.51
N LEU A 47 7.71 -0.69 3.18
CA LEU A 47 7.23 -1.66 4.18
C LEU A 47 8.35 -2.07 5.14
N ARG A 48 9.50 -2.51 4.60
CA ARG A 48 10.67 -2.90 5.38
C ARG A 48 11.18 -1.77 6.26
N LYS A 49 11.27 -0.55 5.71
CA LYS A 49 11.69 0.63 6.46
C LYS A 49 10.71 0.99 7.57
N SER A 50 9.41 0.93 7.30
CA SER A 50 8.37 1.32 8.26
C SER A 50 8.41 0.48 9.54
N ARG A 51 8.69 -0.84 9.42
CA ARG A 51 8.52 -1.81 10.52
C ARG A 51 7.16 -1.64 11.23
N GLY A 52 6.12 -1.27 10.49
CA GLY A 52 4.78 -0.99 11.02
C GLY A 52 4.61 0.38 11.70
N ARG A 53 5.66 1.18 11.86
CA ARG A 53 5.63 2.48 12.56
C ARG A 53 5.67 3.65 11.57
N PRO A 54 4.74 4.62 11.66
CA PRO A 54 4.71 5.77 10.75
C PRO A 54 5.88 6.72 10.93
N GLY A 55 6.50 6.75 12.12
CA GLY A 55 7.66 7.58 12.43
C GLY A 55 8.95 7.15 11.71
N ASN A 56 9.02 5.91 11.23
CA ASN A 56 10.19 5.36 10.56
C ASN A 56 10.27 5.74 9.07
N VAL A 57 9.23 6.39 8.54
CA VAL A 57 9.10 6.75 7.12
C VAL A 57 8.75 8.22 6.97
N THR A 58 9.28 8.86 5.94
CA THR A 58 9.07 10.29 5.68
C THR A 58 7.64 10.56 5.21
N ALA A 59 7.21 11.82 5.24
CA ALA A 59 5.91 12.22 4.71
C ALA A 59 5.75 11.82 3.22
N GLY A 60 6.81 11.97 2.42
CA GLY A 60 6.83 11.55 1.02
C GLY A 60 6.70 10.03 0.85
N GLU A 61 7.40 9.24 1.67
CA GLU A 61 7.27 7.77 1.65
C GLU A 61 5.87 7.31 2.07
N ARG A 62 5.24 7.99 3.04
CA ARG A 62 3.85 7.72 3.43
C ARG A 62 2.89 8.04 2.30
N ALA A 63 3.10 9.14 1.58
CA ALA A 63 2.28 9.51 0.43
C ALA A 63 2.43 8.50 -0.71
N GLU A 64 3.66 8.10 -1.01
CA GLU A 64 3.95 7.12 -2.07
C GLU A 64 3.35 5.75 -1.74
N LEU A 65 3.49 5.27 -0.50
CA LEU A 65 2.88 4.00 -0.10
C LEU A 65 1.35 4.03 -0.25
N ARG A 66 0.69 5.15 0.11
CA ARG A 66 -0.76 5.32 -0.10
C ARG A 66 -1.12 5.28 -1.59
N ARG A 67 -0.34 5.93 -2.46
CA ARG A 67 -0.54 5.91 -3.92
C ARG A 67 -0.46 4.49 -4.47
N ILE A 68 0.57 3.74 -4.07
CA ILE A 68 0.79 2.36 -4.52
C ILE A 68 -0.32 1.44 -4.02
N VAL A 69 -0.66 1.52 -2.72
CA VAL A 69 -1.77 0.73 -2.15
C VAL A 69 -3.07 1.03 -2.89
N TRP A 70 -3.38 2.31 -3.12
CA TRP A 70 -4.59 2.69 -3.86
C TRP A 70 -4.63 2.10 -5.26
N LYS A 71 -3.53 2.14 -6.01
CA LYS A 71 -3.45 1.54 -7.34
C LYS A 71 -3.72 0.04 -7.31
N ALA A 72 -3.20 -0.66 -6.30
CA ALA A 72 -3.36 -2.10 -6.16
C ALA A 72 -4.78 -2.53 -5.75
N VAL A 73 -5.47 -1.76 -4.88
CA VAL A 73 -6.77 -2.16 -4.28
C VAL A 73 -7.98 -1.34 -4.72
N GLY A 74 -7.74 -0.18 -5.35
CA GLY A 74 -8.77 0.72 -5.83
C GLY A 74 -9.56 0.14 -7.02
N PRO A 75 -10.66 0.80 -7.41
CA PRO A 75 -11.44 0.40 -8.57
C PRO A 75 -10.56 0.40 -9.84
N GLU A 76 -10.72 -0.62 -10.67
CA GLU A 76 -10.21 -0.59 -12.05
C GLU A 76 -10.99 0.49 -12.79
N ARG A 77 -10.27 1.48 -13.32
CA ARG A 77 -10.81 2.39 -14.33
C ARG A 77 -10.47 1.85 -15.70
#